data_AF-A0A7S4D7C3-F1
#
_entry.id   AF-A0A7S4D7C3-F1
#
_cell.length_a   1.000
_cell.length_b   1.000
_cell.length_c   1.000
_cell.angle_alpha   90.00
_cell.angle_beta   90.00
_cell.angle_gamma   90.00
#
_symmetry.space_group_name_H-M   'P 1'
#
loop_
_entity.id
_entity.type
_entity.pdbx_description
1 polymer ?
#
loop_
_entity_poly.entity_id
_entity_poly.type
_entity_poly.pdbx_seq_one_letter_code
_entity_poly.pdbx_strand_id
1 'polypeptide(L)'
;VAGDYTVNITVYQPRGLWVHYYYTEEFYQPTSTAVDPNIDHNWGIGTPVAELPTDFFSVQWNGHVRAPHSEEFTFHVAADRGARVRLKVDGVALLSSDDRARP
;
A
#
# COMPACT_ATOMS: atom_id res chain seq x y z
N VAL A 1 14.03 2.47 36.20
CA VAL A 1 12.61 2.19 36.54
C VAL A 1 12.27 0.86 35.89
N ALA A 2 11.70 -0.08 36.64
CA ALA A 2 11.25 -1.37 36.11
C ALA A 2 9.73 -1.30 35.87
N GLY A 3 9.28 -1.79 34.72
CA GLY A 3 7.88 -1.82 34.30
C GLY A 3 7.73 -2.65 33.03
N ASP A 4 6.50 -3.07 32.73
CA ASP A 4 6.23 -3.84 31.52
C ASP A 4 6.31 -2.92 30.30
N TYR A 5 7.14 -3.32 29.33
CA TYR A 5 7.26 -2.66 28.05
C TYR A 5 6.73 -3.58 26.96
N THR A 6 5.64 -3.18 26.32
CA THR A 6 5.15 -3.87 25.13
C THR A 6 5.93 -3.38 23.92
N VAL A 7 6.78 -4.24 23.37
CA VAL A 7 7.41 -4.00 22.07
C VAL A 7 6.54 -4.65 21.00
N ASN A 8 6.00 -3.84 20.10
CA ASN A 8 5.42 -4.34 18.86
C ASN A 8 6.57 -4.71 17.91
N ILE A 9 6.96 -5.98 17.91
CA ILE A 9 7.94 -6.50 16.94
C ILE A 9 7.18 -6.86 15.66
N THR A 10 7.28 -6.00 14.64
CA THR A 10 6.83 -6.37 13.29
C THR A 10 7.92 -7.22 12.64
N VAL A 11 7.70 -8.53 12.58
CA VAL A 11 8.55 -9.43 11.78
C VAL A 11 8.13 -9.28 10.32
N TYR A 12 8.93 -8.58 9.50
CA TYR A 12 8.75 -8.56 8.05
C TYR A 12 9.09 -9.93 7.49
N GLN A 13 8.08 -10.76 7.26
CA GLN A 13 8.29 -12.00 6.53
C GLN A 13 8.58 -11.66 5.05
N PRO A 14 9.54 -12.31 4.39
CA PRO A 14 9.87 -12.08 2.97
C PRO A 14 8.77 -12.61 2.02
N ARG A 15 7.51 -12.61 2.47
CA ARG A 15 6.36 -13.21 1.82
C ARG A 15 5.40 -12.18 1.24
N GLY A 16 5.78 -10.91 1.20
CA GLY A 16 4.93 -9.86 0.65
C GLY A 16 5.00 -8.53 1.39
N LEU A 17 4.08 -7.65 1.01
CA LEU A 17 3.86 -6.36 1.64
C LEU A 17 2.62 -6.41 2.51
N TRP A 18 2.63 -5.67 3.62
CA TRP A 18 1.48 -5.56 4.49
C TRP A 18 0.46 -4.62 3.86
N VAL A 19 -0.75 -5.11 3.63
CA VAL A 19 -1.82 -4.36 2.97
C VAL A 19 -2.90 -3.97 3.97
N HIS A 20 -3.35 -2.72 3.91
CA HIS A 20 -4.53 -2.21 4.57
C HIS A 20 -5.60 -1.85 3.55
N TYR A 21 -6.84 -2.26 3.83
CA TYR A 21 -8.03 -1.91 3.06
C TYR A 21 -8.85 -0.87 3.81
N TYR A 22 -9.38 0.12 3.08
CA TYR A 22 -10.13 1.25 3.63
C TYR A 22 -11.42 1.47 2.86
N TYR A 23 -12.50 1.75 3.58
CA TYR A 23 -13.82 1.95 2.98
C TYR A 23 -13.91 3.22 2.12
N THR A 24 -13.05 4.21 2.37
CA THR A 24 -13.04 5.49 1.64
C THR A 24 -11.77 5.70 0.83
N GLU A 25 -11.78 6.63 -0.13
CA GLU A 25 -10.60 6.96 -0.96
C GLU A 25 -9.49 7.68 -0.17
N GLU A 26 -9.84 8.33 0.94
CA GLU A 26 -8.91 9.11 1.78
C GLU A 26 -8.27 8.30 2.92
N PHE A 27 -8.26 6.98 2.82
CA PHE A 27 -7.70 6.08 3.84
C PHE A 27 -8.42 6.19 5.21
N TYR A 28 -9.71 6.50 5.22
CA TYR A 28 -10.54 6.44 6.43
C TYR A 28 -11.30 5.10 6.52
N GLN A 29 -11.76 4.77 7.73
CA GLN A 29 -12.54 3.55 8.00
C GLN A 29 -11.78 2.27 7.57
N PRO A 30 -10.69 1.91 8.25
CA PRO A 30 -9.95 0.69 7.95
C PRO A 30 -10.85 -0.53 8.16
N THR A 31 -10.83 -1.47 7.22
CA THR A 31 -11.69 -2.67 7.25
C THR A 31 -10.91 -3.90 7.65
N SER A 32 -9.95 -4.30 6.82
CA SER A 32 -9.15 -5.52 7.01
C SER A 32 -7.69 -5.30 6.62
N THR A 33 -6.85 -6.25 7.02
CA THR A 33 -5.43 -6.25 6.70
C THR A 33 -4.98 -7.65 6.28
N ALA A 34 -3.94 -7.71 5.45
CA ALA A 34 -3.37 -8.97 4.99
C ALA A 34 -1.87 -8.81 4.69
N VAL A 35 -1.22 -9.93 4.34
CA VAL A 35 0.07 -9.95 3.68
C VAL A 35 -0.16 -10.31 2.21
N ASP A 36 0.26 -9.41 1.32
CA ASP A 36 0.14 -9.59 -0.11
C ASP A 36 1.49 -9.96 -0.73
N PRO A 37 1.69 -11.21 -1.17
CA PRO A 37 2.95 -11.67 -1.75
C PRO A 37 3.30 -11.05 -3.09
N ASN A 38 2.31 -10.54 -3.83
CA ASN A 38 2.50 -10.01 -5.17
C ASN A 38 1.44 -8.95 -5.49
N ILE A 39 1.86 -7.68 -5.60
CA ILE A 39 0.96 -6.59 -6.01
C ILE A 39 0.70 -6.72 -7.52
N ASP A 40 -0.29 -7.52 -7.87
CA ASP A 40 -0.73 -7.75 -9.26
C ASP A 40 -2.23 -8.08 -9.22
N HIS A 41 -3.06 -7.04 -9.25
CA HIS A 41 -4.50 -7.16 -9.03
C HIS A 41 -5.30 -6.60 -10.20
N ASN A 42 -6.34 -7.34 -10.60
CA ASN A 42 -7.38 -6.89 -11.50
C ASN A 42 -8.74 -7.24 -10.90
N TRP A 43 -9.37 -6.25 -10.25
CA TRP A 43 -10.68 -6.44 -9.61
C TRP A 43 -11.85 -6.19 -10.58
N GLY A 44 -11.62 -5.61 -11.75
CA GLY A 44 -12.67 -5.26 -12.71
C GLY A 44 -13.74 -4.37 -12.08
N ILE A 45 -14.98 -4.86 -12.05
CA ILE A 45 -16.12 -4.19 -11.39
C ILE A 45 -16.36 -4.70 -9.95
N GLY A 46 -15.41 -5.46 -9.41
CA GLY A 46 -15.46 -6.03 -8.08
C GLY A 46 -14.70 -5.18 -7.06
N THR A 47 -14.33 -5.82 -5.95
CA THR A 47 -13.62 -5.19 -4.84
C THR A 47 -12.56 -6.15 -4.30
N PRO A 48 -11.43 -5.68 -3.74
CA PRO A 48 -10.39 -6.56 -3.21
C PRO A 48 -10.86 -7.49 -2.09
N VAL A 49 -11.81 -7.04 -1.26
CA VAL A 49 -12.37 -7.81 -0.13
C VAL A 49 -13.85 -7.50 0.02
N ALA A 50 -14.64 -8.46 0.50
CA ALA A 50 -16.10 -8.39 0.50
C ALA A 50 -16.67 -7.24 1.36
N GLU A 51 -15.91 -6.72 2.31
CA GLU A 51 -16.30 -5.63 3.21
C GLU A 51 -16.21 -4.24 2.56
N LEU A 52 -15.59 -4.13 1.38
CA LEU A 52 -15.40 -2.87 0.69
C LEU A 52 -16.49 -2.61 -0.37
N PRO A 53 -16.79 -1.33 -0.67
CA PRO A 53 -17.62 -0.98 -1.81
C PRO A 53 -16.92 -1.35 -3.13
N THR A 54 -17.68 -1.37 -4.22
CA THR A 54 -17.15 -1.55 -5.58
C THR A 54 -16.30 -0.36 -6.03
N ASP A 55 -16.71 0.85 -5.65
CA ASP A 55 -16.02 2.11 -6.01
C ASP A 55 -15.69 2.91 -4.75
N PHE A 56 -14.79 3.89 -4.89
CA PHE A 56 -14.44 4.86 -3.87
C PHE A 56 -13.82 4.27 -2.58
N PHE A 57 -13.08 3.16 -2.71
CA PHE A 57 -12.25 2.60 -1.65
C PHE A 57 -10.77 3.01 -1.82
N SER A 58 -9.94 2.70 -0.82
CA SER A 58 -8.49 2.80 -0.97
C SER A 58 -7.75 1.60 -0.37
N VAL A 59 -6.56 1.36 -0.90
CA VAL A 59 -5.68 0.26 -0.50
C VAL A 59 -4.27 0.82 -0.28
N GLN A 60 -3.63 0.43 0.82
CA GLN A 60 -2.28 0.86 1.15
C GLN A 60 -1.38 -0.35 1.43
N TRP A 61 -0.37 -0.53 0.58
CA TRP A 61 0.71 -1.49 0.81
C TRP A 61 1.90 -0.79 1.49
N ASN A 62 2.39 -1.39 2.57
CA ASN A 62 3.57 -0.93 3.31
C ASN A 62 4.52 -2.10 3.56
N GLY A 63 5.82 -1.83 3.47
CA GLY A 63 6.84 -2.82 3.79
C GLY A 63 8.18 -2.47 3.15
N HIS A 64 8.98 -3.51 2.90
CA HIS A 64 10.32 -3.36 2.34
C HIS A 64 10.45 -4.23 1.10
N VAL A 65 11.08 -3.67 0.07
CA VAL A 65 11.49 -4.40 -1.13
C VAL A 65 12.99 -4.60 -1.04
N ARG A 66 13.48 -5.83 -1.26
CA ARG A 66 14.91 -6.12 -1.34
C ARG A 66 15.34 -6.02 -2.79
N ALA A 67 16.15 -5.01 -3.11
CA ALA A 67 16.82 -4.95 -4.39
C ALA A 67 17.79 -6.16 -4.53
N PRO A 68 17.79 -6.87 -5.68
CA PRO A 68 18.69 -8.00 -5.90
C PRO A 68 20.14 -7.54 -6.08
N HIS A 69 20.35 -6.30 -6.54
CA HIS A 69 21.64 -5.71 -6.83
C HIS A 69 21.68 -4.25 -6.38
N SER A 70 22.88 -3.66 -6.32
CA SER A 70 23.10 -2.25 -6.02
C SER A 70 23.26 -1.46 -7.31
N GLU A 71 22.14 -1.13 -7.93
CA GLU A 71 22.05 -0.39 -9.19
C GLU A 71 20.81 0.49 -9.22
N GLU A 72 20.63 1.24 -10.30
CA GLU A 72 19.42 2.03 -10.51
C GLU A 72 18.24 1.12 -10.87
N PHE A 73 17.14 1.26 -10.14
CA PHE A 73 15.88 0.57 -10.43
C PHE A 73 14.80 1.55 -10.83
N THR A 74 14.02 1.18 -11.83
CA THR A 74 12.78 1.88 -12.18
C THR A 74 11.59 1.13 -11.59
N PHE A 75 10.74 1.83 -10.85
CA PHE A 75 9.45 1.32 -10.43
C PHE A 75 8.39 1.64 -11.48
N HIS A 76 7.62 0.64 -11.88
CA HIS A 76 6.47 0.81 -12.76
C HIS A 76 5.19 0.62 -11.96
N VAL A 77 4.22 1.51 -12.18
CA VAL A 77 2.88 1.35 -11.61
C VAL A 77 1.87 1.43 -12.74
N ALA A 78 1.03 0.40 -12.84
CA ALA A 78 -0.13 0.37 -13.70
C ALA A 78 -1.39 0.35 -12.82
N ALA A 79 -2.33 1.22 -13.12
CA ALA A 79 -3.61 1.31 -12.42
C ALA A 79 -4.69 1.76 -13.40
N ASP A 80 -5.95 1.52 -13.04
CA ASP A 80 -7.09 1.96 -13.83
C ASP A 80 -7.10 3.48 -13.99
N ARG A 81 -7.65 3.96 -15.12
CA ARG A 81 -7.63 5.39 -15.50
C ARG A 81 -8.26 6.32 -14.46
N GLY A 82 -9.21 5.83 -13.67
CA GLY A 82 -9.87 6.60 -12.62
C GLY A 82 -9.16 6.56 -11.27
N ALA A 83 -8.19 5.65 -11.08
CA ALA A 83 -7.53 5.46 -9.81
C ALA A 83 -6.51 6.57 -9.53
N ARG A 84 -6.40 6.97 -8.26
CA ARG A 84 -5.31 7.82 -7.78
C ARG A 84 -4.23 6.96 -7.16
N VAL A 85 -2.98 7.22 -7.53
CA VAL A 85 -1.82 6.41 -7.14
C VAL A 85 -0.74 7.29 -6.57
N ARG A 86 -0.13 6.83 -5.48
CA ARG A 86 1.08 7.43 -4.90
C ARG A 86 2.07 6.32 -4.57
N LEU A 87 3.34 6.49 -4.98
CA LEU A 87 4.44 5.60 -4.64
C LEU A 87 5.52 6.39 -3.90
N LYS A 88 5.90 5.88 -2.73
CA LYS A 88 7.05 6.37 -1.96
C LYS A 88 8.03 5.22 -1.71
N VAL A 89 9.31 5.49 -1.90
CA VAL A 89 10.41 4.56 -1.59
C VAL A 89 11.43 5.32 -0.76
N ASP A 90 11.85 4.75 0.37
CA ASP A 90 12.78 5.39 1.31
C ASP A 90 12.37 6.81 1.72
N GLY A 91 11.06 7.05 1.86
CA GLY A 91 10.47 8.34 2.20
C GLY A 91 10.38 9.33 1.02
N VAL A 92 10.98 9.03 -0.13
CA VAL A 92 10.96 9.86 -1.33
C VAL A 92 9.73 9.53 -2.17
N ALA A 93 8.97 10.55 -2.58
CA ALA A 93 7.87 10.37 -3.52
C ALA A 93 8.42 10.17 -4.94
N LEU A 94 8.19 8.99 -5.52
CA LEU A 94 8.58 8.66 -6.90
C LEU A 94 7.44 8.89 -7.88
N LEU A 95 6.20 8.69 -7.46
CA LEU A 95 4.99 8.90 -8.26
C LEU A 95 3.89 9.52 -7.39
N SER A 96 3.20 10.51 -7.94
CA SER A 96 1.92 11.00 -7.43
C SER A 96 1.04 11.37 -8.62
N SER A 97 -0.13 10.74 -8.73
CA SER A 97 -1.12 11.12 -9.75
C SER A 97 -2.05 12.25 -9.28
N ASP A 98 -1.92 12.69 -8.03
CA ASP A 98 -2.73 13.76 -7.48
C ASP A 98 -2.11 15.12 -7.85
N ASP A 99 -2.78 15.87 -8.73
CA ASP A 99 -2.36 17.18 -9.24
C ASP A 99 -2.52 18.32 -8.20
N ARG A 100 -2.86 17.97 -6.94
CA ARG A 100 -2.93 18.92 -5.83
C ARG A 100 -1.60 19.18 -5.13
N ALA A 101 -0.50 18.68 -5.66
CA ALA A 101 0.82 19.19 -5.31
C ALA A 101 1.06 20.55 -5.99
N ARG A 102 0.35 21.59 -5.54
CA ARG A 102 0.83 22.96 -5.68
C ARG A 102 1.38 23.41 -4.31
N PRO A 103 2.56 24.05 -4.28
CA PRO A 103 3.13 24.59 -3.05
C PRO A 103 2.17 25.57 -2.36
#